data_AF-A0A9E2UI52-F1
#
_entry.id   AF-A0A9E2UI52-F1
#
_cell.length_a   1.000
_cell.length_b   1.000
_cell.length_c   1.000
_cell.angle_alpha   90.00
_cell.angle_beta   90.00
_cell.angle_gamma   90.00
#
_symmetry.space_group_name_H-M   'P 1'
#
loop_
_entity.id
_entity.type
_entity.pdbx_description
1 polymer ?
#
loop_
_entity_poly.entity_id
_entity_poly.type
_entity_poly.pdbx_seq_one_letter_code
_entity_poly.pdbx_strand_id
1 'polypeptide(L)'
;LVTRAVPMSSPLLAVAAYCLGMALFTVIMGNAFAAFPVMTAAIGLPFVVGQFGGNPAIVCAIGMLAGFCGTLMTPMAANFNVVPANLLELPDRNSALNGVIRAQLPTALILLGVNMALMYALAFRF
;
A
#
# COMPACT_ATOMS: atom_id res chain seq x y z
N LEU A 1 -23.13 -7.23 4.12
CA LEU A 1 -22.48 -7.12 5.45
C LEU A 1 -21.40 -6.02 5.48
N VAL A 2 -20.51 -5.90 4.48
CA VAL A 2 -19.48 -4.83 4.43
C VAL A 2 -20.06 -3.42 4.18
N THR A 3 -21.11 -3.30 3.37
CA THR A 3 -21.77 -2.01 3.05
C THR A 3 -22.43 -1.33 4.26
N ARG A 4 -22.62 -2.04 5.38
CA ARG A 4 -23.16 -1.46 6.63
C ARG A 4 -22.09 -0.98 7.61
N ALA A 5 -20.83 -1.38 7.45
CA ALA A 5 -19.75 -1.06 8.38
C ALA A 5 -19.01 0.24 8.01
N VAL A 6 -18.90 0.54 6.70
CA VAL A 6 -18.38 1.80 6.19
C VAL A 6 -19.21 2.18 4.98
N PRO A 7 -20.07 3.21 5.03
CA PRO A 7 -20.66 3.72 3.81
C PRO A 7 -19.51 4.25 2.95
N MET A 8 -19.21 3.55 1.87
CA MET A 8 -18.32 4.04 0.81
C MET A 8 -19.07 5.14 0.08
N SER A 9 -19.17 6.29 0.78
CA SER A 9 -19.95 7.46 0.41
C SER A 9 -19.16 8.43 -0.45
N SER A 10 -17.82 8.30 -0.46
CA SER A 10 -16.94 9.13 -1.26
C SER A 10 -15.86 8.32 -2.00
N PRO A 11 -15.48 8.73 -3.22
CA PRO A 11 -14.38 8.12 -3.96
C PRO A 11 -13.05 8.25 -3.19
N LEU A 12 -12.87 9.33 -2.43
CA LEU A 12 -11.68 9.55 -1.61
C LEU A 12 -11.54 8.46 -0.53
N LEU A 13 -12.63 8.10 0.15
CA LEU A 13 -12.60 7.03 1.15
C LEU A 13 -12.28 5.68 0.51
N ALA A 14 -12.76 5.43 -0.71
CA ALA A 14 -12.43 4.22 -1.45
C ALA A 14 -10.95 4.13 -1.82
N VAL A 15 -10.40 5.22 -2.34
CA VAL A 15 -8.97 5.34 -2.66
C VAL A 15 -8.11 5.18 -1.40
N ALA A 16 -8.48 5.84 -0.29
CA ALA A 16 -7.75 5.74 0.96
C ALA A 16 -7.80 4.31 1.52
N ALA A 17 -8.97 3.68 1.56
CA ALA A 17 -9.14 2.31 2.02
C ALA A 17 -8.33 1.33 1.17
N TYR A 18 -8.31 1.52 -0.16
CA TYR A 18 -7.53 0.66 -1.05
C TYR A 18 -6.02 0.89 -0.87
N CYS A 19 -5.53 2.13 -0.86
CA CYS A 19 -4.09 2.42 -0.75
C CYS A 19 -3.52 2.08 0.64
N LEU A 20 -4.20 2.47 1.71
CA LEU A 20 -3.82 2.11 3.09
C LEU A 20 -3.91 0.60 3.28
N GLY A 21 -4.98 -0.01 2.75
CA GLY A 21 -5.17 -1.44 2.72
C GLY A 21 -4.00 -2.15 2.03
N MET A 22 -3.64 -1.74 0.81
CA MET A 22 -2.47 -2.24 0.07
C MET A 22 -1.19 -2.15 0.90
N ALA A 23 -0.89 -0.98 1.49
CA ALA A 23 0.32 -0.79 2.29
C ALA A 23 0.33 -1.68 3.55
N LEU A 24 -0.75 -1.69 4.34
CA LEU A 24 -0.85 -2.45 5.59
C LEU A 24 -0.81 -3.96 5.34
N PHE A 25 -1.56 -4.46 4.36
CA PHE A 25 -1.54 -5.87 4.02
C PHE A 25 -0.17 -6.30 3.50
N THR A 26 0.52 -5.42 2.77
CA THR A 26 1.89 -5.67 2.35
C THR A 26 2.86 -5.70 3.52
N VAL A 27 2.69 -4.86 4.54
CA VAL A 27 3.52 -4.92 5.76
C VAL A 27 3.39 -6.29 6.43
N ILE A 28 2.17 -6.83 6.49
CA ILE A 28 1.89 -8.14 7.08
C ILE A 28 2.48 -9.28 6.23
N MET A 29 2.27 -9.25 4.91
CA MET A 29 2.69 -10.33 4.02
C MET A 29 4.16 -10.26 3.60
N GLY A 30 4.82 -9.11 3.78
CA GLY A 30 6.20 -8.87 3.34
C GLY A 30 6.36 -8.62 1.84
N ASN A 31 5.28 -8.60 1.06
CA ASN A 31 5.34 -8.47 -0.40
C ASN A 31 4.07 -7.87 -1.03
N ALA A 32 4.26 -6.88 -1.91
CA ALA A 32 3.16 -6.17 -2.58
C ALA A 32 2.38 -7.04 -3.57
N PHE A 33 3.03 -7.94 -4.31
CA PHE A 33 2.38 -8.85 -5.27
C PHE A 33 1.43 -9.83 -4.59
N ALA A 34 1.75 -10.25 -3.36
CA ALA A 34 0.85 -11.08 -2.58
C ALA A 34 -0.37 -10.28 -2.11
N ALA A 35 -0.16 -9.04 -1.64
CA ALA A 35 -1.23 -8.18 -1.13
C ALA A 35 -2.20 -7.73 -2.23
N PHE A 36 -1.66 -7.54 -3.44
CA PHE A 36 -2.38 -6.98 -4.58
C PHE A 36 -3.69 -7.70 -4.94
N PRO A 37 -3.74 -9.01 -5.22
CA PRO A 37 -4.98 -9.67 -5.58
C PRO A 37 -6.03 -9.60 -4.47
N VAL A 38 -5.61 -9.72 -3.20
CA VAL A 38 -6.51 -9.67 -2.05
C VAL A 38 -7.18 -8.30 -1.93
N MET A 39 -6.37 -7.23 -1.90
CA MET A 39 -6.90 -5.88 -1.72
C MET A 39 -7.61 -5.35 -2.96
N THR A 40 -7.17 -5.76 -4.15
CA THR A 40 -7.82 -5.39 -5.40
C THR A 40 -9.18 -6.08 -5.53
N ALA A 41 -9.30 -7.35 -5.16
CA ALA A 41 -10.59 -8.04 -5.14
C ALA A 41 -11.51 -7.52 -4.02
N ALA A 42 -10.96 -7.21 -2.84
CA ALA A 42 -11.74 -6.76 -1.70
C ALA A 42 -12.21 -5.30 -1.80
N ILE A 43 -11.35 -4.41 -2.31
CA ILE A 43 -11.61 -2.95 -2.30
C ILE A 43 -11.52 -2.33 -3.70
N GLY A 44 -10.39 -2.55 -4.40
CA GLY A 44 -10.08 -1.84 -5.65
C GLY A 44 -11.15 -2.02 -6.75
N LEU A 45 -11.44 -3.26 -7.10
CA LEU A 45 -12.44 -3.60 -8.12
C LEU A 45 -13.88 -3.27 -7.71
N PRO A 46 -14.40 -3.71 -6.54
CA PRO A 46 -15.82 -3.47 -6.23
C PRO A 46 -16.15 -2.00 -5.99
N PHE A 47 -15.26 -1.23 -5.35
CA PHE A 47 -15.57 0.13 -4.94
C PHE A 47 -14.91 1.17 -5.84
N VAL A 48 -13.58 1.15 -6.00
CA VAL A 48 -12.88 2.19 -6.75
C VAL A 48 -13.25 2.13 -8.24
N VAL A 49 -13.23 0.93 -8.83
CA VAL A 49 -13.61 0.71 -10.23
C VAL A 49 -15.12 0.58 -10.39
N GLY A 50 -15.75 -0.36 -9.69
CA GLY A 50 -17.14 -0.75 -9.90
C GLY A 50 -18.15 0.31 -9.47
N GLN A 51 -18.00 0.86 -8.26
CA GLN A 51 -18.96 1.84 -7.72
C GLN A 51 -18.66 3.26 -8.20
N PHE A 52 -17.39 3.67 -8.24
CA PHE A 52 -17.00 5.05 -8.53
C PHE A 52 -16.47 5.27 -9.96
N GLY A 53 -16.42 4.24 -10.80
CA GLY A 53 -16.02 4.36 -12.20
C GLY A 53 -14.53 4.59 -12.42
N GLY A 54 -13.68 4.26 -11.46
CA GLY A 54 -12.23 4.44 -11.59
C GLY A 54 -11.64 3.60 -12.72
N ASN A 55 -10.71 4.18 -13.49
CA ASN A 55 -10.00 3.47 -14.54
C ASN A 55 -9.17 2.30 -13.97
N PRO A 56 -9.44 1.03 -14.38
CA PRO A 56 -8.78 -0.14 -13.80
C PRO A 56 -7.26 -0.14 -13.95
N ALA A 57 -6.73 0.36 -15.07
CA ALA A 57 -5.29 0.37 -15.31
C ALA A 57 -4.57 1.31 -14.32
N ILE A 58 -5.15 2.50 -14.09
CA ILE A 58 -4.63 3.49 -13.15
C ILE A 58 -4.74 2.99 -11.71
N VAL A 59 -5.91 2.45 -11.33
CA VAL A 59 -6.16 1.92 -9.99
C VAL A 59 -5.18 0.78 -9.68
N CYS A 60 -5.01 -0.19 -10.58
CA CYS A 60 -4.09 -1.30 -10.39
C CYS A 60 -2.62 -0.86 -10.32
N ALA A 61 -2.19 0.04 -11.20
CA ALA A 61 -0.81 0.53 -11.23
C ALA A 61 -0.45 1.28 -9.94
N ILE A 62 -1.29 2.26 -9.54
CA ILE A 62 -1.02 3.05 -8.33
C ILE A 62 -1.25 2.21 -7.06
N GLY A 63 -2.20 1.26 -7.09
CA GLY A 63 -2.39 0.29 -6.01
C GLY A 63 -1.12 -0.51 -5.72
N MET A 64 -0.42 -0.97 -6.76
CA MET A 64 0.89 -1.63 -6.61
C MET A 64 1.94 -0.71 -6.01
N LEU A 65 2.02 0.55 -6.44
CA LEU A 65 2.95 1.54 -5.87
C LEU A 65 2.67 1.78 -4.38
N ALA A 66 1.40 1.85 -3.98
CA ALA A 66 1.00 1.92 -2.57
C ALA A 66 1.41 0.65 -1.79
N GLY A 67 1.31 -0.53 -2.42
CA GLY A 67 1.81 -1.79 -1.85
C GLY A 67 3.33 -1.77 -1.60
N PHE A 68 4.11 -1.27 -2.56
CA PHE A 68 5.57 -1.15 -2.39
C PHE A 68 5.96 -0.20 -1.25
N CYS A 69 5.16 0.83 -0.96
CA CYS A 69 5.35 1.64 0.24
C CYS A 69 5.28 0.77 1.51
N GLY A 70 4.37 -0.20 1.56
CA GLY A 70 4.32 -1.20 2.64
C GLY A 70 5.53 -2.12 2.71
N THR A 71 6.12 -2.49 1.57
CA THR A 71 7.32 -3.33 1.53
C THR A 71 8.52 -2.63 2.19
N LEU A 72 8.62 -1.31 2.07
CA LEU A 72 9.65 -0.50 2.73
C LEU A 72 9.48 -0.42 4.26
N MET A 73 8.28 -0.74 4.78
CA MET A 73 7.93 -0.58 6.20
C MET A 73 7.91 -1.90 6.98
N THR A 74 8.40 -3.01 6.42
CA THR A 74 8.31 -4.33 7.05
C THR A 74 9.63 -5.09 7.11
N PRO A 75 9.96 -5.73 8.25
CA PRO A 75 11.13 -6.59 8.35
C PRO A 75 10.97 -7.90 7.57
N MET A 76 9.79 -8.23 7.05
CA MET A 76 9.60 -9.45 6.24
C MET A 76 10.17 -9.30 4.82
N ALA A 77 10.46 -8.07 4.37
CA ALA A 77 11.03 -7.80 3.06
C ALA A 77 12.54 -8.09 3.05
N ALA A 78 12.91 -9.35 2.79
CA ALA A 78 14.29 -9.82 2.87
C ALA A 78 15.26 -8.99 2.02
N ASN A 79 14.94 -8.78 0.75
CA ASN A 79 15.84 -8.14 -0.22
C ASN A 79 16.10 -6.65 0.06
N PHE A 80 15.15 -5.97 0.70
CA PHE A 80 15.21 -4.52 0.88
C PHE A 80 15.61 -4.13 2.30
N ASN A 81 15.20 -4.90 3.31
CA ASN A 81 15.28 -4.47 4.70
C ASN A 81 16.14 -5.40 5.56
N VAL A 82 16.02 -6.72 5.41
CA VAL A 82 16.76 -7.69 6.25
C VAL A 82 18.19 -7.90 5.77
N VAL A 83 18.37 -8.18 4.47
CA VAL A 83 19.69 -8.45 3.89
C VAL A 83 20.62 -7.26 4.07
N PRO A 84 20.23 -6.01 3.74
CA PRO A 84 21.10 -4.86 3.97
C PRO A 84 21.40 -4.60 5.46
N ALA A 85 20.41 -4.79 6.35
CA ALA A 85 20.63 -4.63 7.79
C ALA A 85 21.63 -5.66 8.35
N ASN A 86 21.61 -6.89 7.83
CA ASN A 86 22.55 -7.94 8.21
C ASN A 86 23.95 -7.71 7.61
N LEU A 87 24.03 -7.32 6.34
CA LEU A 87 25.30 -7.04 5.66
C LEU A 87 26.05 -5.84 6.26
N LEU A 88 25.32 -4.83 6.73
CA LEU A 88 25.88 -3.66 7.41
C LEU A 88 26.05 -3.87 8.92
N GLU A 89 25.78 -5.09 9.42
CA GLU A 89 25.86 -5.47 10.82
C GLU A 89 25.18 -4.49 11.79
N LEU A 90 24.02 -3.94 11.40
CA LEU A 90 23.33 -2.94 12.19
C LEU A 90 23.05 -3.44 13.62
N PRO A 91 23.22 -2.60 14.65
CA PRO A 91 22.99 -3.00 16.04
C PRO A 91 21.53 -3.39 16.29
N ASP A 92 20.60 -2.84 15.52
CA ASP A 92 19.16 -3.06 15.60
C ASP A 92 18.63 -3.99 14.49
N ARG A 93 19.49 -4.80 13.84
CA ARG A 93 19.11 -5.65 12.69
C ARG A 93 17.94 -6.62 12.96
N ASN A 94 17.79 -7.09 14.19
CA ASN A 94 16.73 -8.01 14.62
C ASN A 94 15.46 -7.28 15.08
N SER A 95 15.48 -5.95 15.15
CA SER A 95 14.31 -5.14 15.50
C SER A 95 13.31 -5.12 14.35
N ALA A 96 12.01 -5.08 14.68
CA ALA A 96 10.95 -4.87 13.70
C ALA A 96 11.06 -3.52 12.98
N LEU A 97 11.68 -2.52 13.62
CA LEU A 97 12.03 -1.22 13.06
C LEU A 97 13.55 -1.04 13.09
N ASN A 98 14.25 -1.83 12.30
CA ASN A 98 15.71 -1.71 12.14
C ASN A 98 16.10 -0.37 11.47
N GLY A 99 17.39 -0.04 11.49
CA GLY A 99 17.89 1.25 10.99
C GLY A 99 17.50 1.55 9.53
N VAL A 100 17.40 0.52 8.68
CA VAL A 100 16.96 0.66 7.27
C VAL A 100 15.50 1.10 7.20
N ILE A 101 14.62 0.38 7.89
CA ILE A 101 13.18 0.69 7.91
C ILE A 101 12.93 2.08 8.50
N ARG A 102 13.66 2.44 9.58
CA ARG A 102 13.54 3.77 10.20
C ARG A 102 13.92 4.91 9.23
N ALA A 103 14.94 4.69 8.40
CA ALA A 103 15.34 5.67 7.39
C ALA A 103 14.34 5.74 6.22
N GLN A 104 13.70 4.62 5.86
CA GLN A 104 12.76 4.54 4.75
C GLN A 104 11.34 4.98 5.11
N LEU A 105 10.92 4.80 6.37
CA LEU A 105 9.59 5.11 6.88
C LEU A 105 9.07 6.50 6.47
N PRO A 106 9.81 7.61 6.65
CA PRO A 106 9.31 8.93 6.25
C PRO A 106 9.05 9.02 4.74
N THR A 107 9.96 8.50 3.92
CA THR A 107 9.83 8.48 2.46
C THR A 107 8.65 7.61 2.02
N ALA A 108 8.47 6.44 2.63
CA ALA A 108 7.37 5.53 2.33
C ALA A 108 6.00 6.15 2.65
N LEU A 109 5.89 6.86 3.78
CA LEU A 109 4.64 7.54 4.18
C LEU A 109 4.32 8.72 3.25
N ILE A 110 5.33 9.51 2.86
CA ILE A 110 5.15 10.61 1.90
C ILE A 110 4.69 10.06 0.55
N LEU A 111 5.36 9.02 0.03
CA LEU A 111 5.00 8.38 -1.24
C LEU A 111 3.60 7.75 -1.19
N LEU A 112 3.21 7.16 -0.06
CA LEU A 112 1.88 6.61 0.11
C LEU A 112 0.80 7.71 0.04
N GLY A 113 1.05 8.87 0.66
CA GLY A 113 0.18 10.04 0.53
C GLY A 113 0.09 10.57 -0.91
N VAL A 114 1.23 10.64 -1.61
CA VAL A 114 1.28 11.04 -3.02
C VAL A 114 0.51 10.05 -3.90
N ASN A 115 0.67 8.74 -3.69
CA ASN A 115 -0.07 7.70 -4.43
C ASN A 115 -1.58 7.85 -4.23
N MET A 116 -2.05 8.14 -3.00
CA MET A 116 -3.47 8.41 -2.76
C MET A 116 -3.96 9.64 -3.53
N ALA A 117 -3.21 10.74 -3.48
CA ALA A 117 -3.55 11.96 -4.19
C ALA A 117 -3.60 11.75 -5.72
N LEU A 118 -2.60 11.05 -6.27
CA LEU A 118 -2.54 10.72 -7.69
C LEU A 118 -3.68 9.80 -8.12
N MET A 119 -4.00 8.76 -7.34
CA MET A 119 -5.10 7.87 -7.66
C MET A 119 -6.43 8.64 -7.65
N TYR A 120 -6.68 9.47 -6.65
CA TYR A 120 -7.88 10.28 -6.59
C TYR A 120 -7.99 11.26 -7.77
N ALA A 121 -6.89 11.91 -8.16
CA ALA A 121 -6.88 12.89 -9.25
C ALA A 121 -7.00 12.26 -10.65
N LEU A 122 -6.46 11.05 -10.85
CA LEU A 122 -6.33 10.43 -12.17
C LEU A 122 -7.33 9.30 -12.44
N ALA A 123 -7.74 8.54 -11.43
CA ALA A 123 -8.57 7.35 -11.65
C ALA A 123 -9.97 7.70 -12.17
N PHE A 124 -10.55 8.84 -11.78
CA PHE A 124 -11.94 9.21 -12.09
C PHE A 124 -12.07 10.26 -13.20
N ARG A 125 -11.02 10.46 -14.01
CA ARG A 125 -10.97 11.53 -15.02
C ARG A 125 -11.45 11.09 -16.41
N PHE A 126 -12.00 9.89 -16.52
CA PHE A 126 -12.39 9.21 -17.76
C PHE A 126 -13.78 8.60 -17.58
#